data_AF-A0A821MU12-F1
#
_entry.id   AF-A0A821MU12-F1
#
_cell.length_a   1.000
_cell.length_b   1.000
_cell.length_c   1.000
_cell.angle_alpha   90.00
_cell.angle_beta   90.00
_cell.angle_gamma   90.00
#
_symmetry.space_group_name_H-M   'P 1'
#
loop_
_entity.id
_entity.type
_entity.pdbx_description
1 polymer ?
#
loop_
_entity_poly.entity_id
_entity_poly.type
_entity_poly.pdbx_seq_one_letter_code
_entity_poly.pdbx_strand_id
1 'polypeptide(L)'
;MISNEKPDSESTKNNQLATIDATSKSLPKYPAVFSPEDIRENMVPLVRLLCEQEEGMWFRQPVTEAMAPGYFDIIKFPMDFSTILKKLNENQYSTPFQFCEDMWLVFNNAWLFNKKTHRVYKAGVK
;
A
#
# COMPACT_ATOMS: atom_id res chain seq x y z
N MET A 1 61.87 -15.59 -16.41
CA MET A 1 61.02 -16.07 -17.51
C MET A 1 60.37 -17.37 -17.06
N ILE A 2 59.08 -17.33 -16.78
CA ILE A 2 58.08 -18.39 -16.96
C ILE A 2 56.75 -17.67 -16.74
N SER A 3 56.02 -17.52 -17.84
CA SER A 3 54.70 -16.91 -17.92
C SER A 3 53.68 -17.89 -17.36
N ASN A 4 52.80 -17.44 -16.46
CA ASN A 4 51.55 -18.15 -16.18
C ASN A 4 50.41 -17.34 -16.79
N GLU A 5 49.85 -17.88 -17.85
CA GLU A 5 48.63 -17.44 -18.54
C GLU A 5 47.39 -17.67 -17.66
N LYS A 6 46.42 -16.78 -17.77
CA LYS A 6 45.02 -17.02 -17.39
C LYS A 6 44.35 -17.94 -18.43
N PRO A 7 43.28 -18.64 -18.02
CA PRO A 7 42.11 -18.75 -18.89
C PRO A 7 40.84 -18.20 -18.24
N ASP A 8 39.92 -17.79 -19.12
CA ASP A 8 38.70 -17.03 -18.92
C ASP A 8 37.47 -17.83 -18.44
N SER A 9 36.51 -17.06 -17.89
CA SER A 9 35.03 -17.18 -17.93
C SER A 9 34.32 -18.41 -17.34
N GLU A 10 33.40 -18.17 -16.39
CA GLU A 10 31.97 -18.49 -16.59
C GLU A 10 31.04 -17.84 -15.54
N SER A 11 30.06 -17.09 -16.08
CA SER A 11 28.81 -16.55 -15.55
C SER A 11 28.29 -16.98 -14.16
N THR A 12 28.16 -16.02 -13.24
CA THR A 12 27.18 -16.11 -12.14
C THR A 12 25.86 -15.52 -12.64
N LYS A 13 24.87 -16.39 -12.84
CA LYS A 13 23.59 -16.11 -13.48
C LYS A 13 22.72 -15.14 -12.66
N ASN A 14 22.12 -14.20 -13.39
CA ASN A 14 21.13 -13.22 -12.96
C ASN A 14 19.99 -13.85 -12.18
N ASN A 15 19.70 -13.30 -11.01
CA ASN A 15 18.51 -13.59 -10.23
C ASN A 15 17.36 -12.73 -10.77
N GLN A 16 16.79 -13.13 -11.91
CA GLN A 16 15.64 -12.46 -12.50
C GLN A 16 14.38 -13.00 -11.84
N LEU A 17 13.72 -12.19 -11.01
CA LEU A 17 12.41 -12.50 -10.41
C LEU A 17 11.42 -12.83 -11.53
N ALA A 18 10.76 -13.98 -11.42
CA ALA A 18 9.76 -14.42 -12.38
C ALA A 18 8.54 -13.47 -12.33
N THR A 19 8.21 -12.85 -13.46
CA THR A 19 6.97 -12.13 -13.67
C THR A 19 5.79 -13.11 -13.65
N ILE A 20 4.82 -12.86 -12.78
CA ILE A 20 3.59 -13.66 -12.66
C ILE A 20 2.64 -13.35 -13.82
N ASP A 21 2.46 -14.31 -14.72
CA ASP A 21 1.42 -14.28 -15.75
C ASP A 21 0.07 -14.66 -15.12
N ALA A 22 -0.85 -13.69 -15.07
CA ALA A 22 -2.20 -13.83 -14.51
C ALA A 22 -3.10 -14.83 -15.26
N THR A 23 -2.61 -15.48 -16.34
CA THR A 23 -3.35 -16.50 -17.09
C THR A 23 -2.98 -17.96 -16.73
N SER A 24 -2.02 -18.18 -15.83
CA SER A 24 -1.61 -19.54 -15.44
C SER A 24 -2.59 -20.19 -14.45
N LYS A 25 -3.22 -21.30 -14.86
CA LYS A 25 -4.18 -22.11 -14.05
C LYS A 25 -3.55 -22.90 -12.89
N SER A 26 -2.28 -22.65 -12.54
CA SER A 26 -1.62 -23.33 -11.42
C SER A 26 -1.17 -22.32 -10.36
N LEU A 27 -1.73 -22.42 -9.15
CA LEU A 27 -1.26 -21.68 -7.99
C LEU A 27 0.21 -22.07 -7.68
N PRO A 28 1.08 -21.12 -7.33
CA PRO A 28 2.45 -21.41 -6.92
C PRO A 28 2.50 -22.44 -5.79
N LYS A 29 3.41 -23.41 -5.87
CA LYS A 29 3.60 -24.49 -4.87
C LYS A 29 4.18 -24.01 -3.53
N TYR A 30 4.46 -22.71 -3.38
CA TYR A 30 5.02 -22.09 -2.18
C TYR A 30 4.14 -20.89 -1.79
N PRO A 31 4.03 -20.56 -0.49
CA PRO A 31 3.30 -19.37 -0.07
C PRO A 31 3.88 -18.15 -0.79
N ALA A 32 3.02 -17.29 -1.33
CA ALA A 32 3.45 -16.01 -1.87
C ALA A 32 4.08 -15.19 -0.73
N VAL A 33 5.41 -15.11 -0.72
CA VAL A 33 6.15 -14.27 0.22
C VAL A 33 6.25 -12.90 -0.42
N PHE A 34 5.52 -11.93 0.12
CA PHE A 34 5.64 -10.53 -0.28
C PHE A 34 6.69 -9.86 0.60
N SER A 35 7.75 -9.34 -0.02
CA SER A 35 8.64 -8.41 0.67
C SER A 35 7.93 -7.07 0.91
N PRO A 36 8.37 -6.26 1.89
CA PRO A 36 7.88 -4.89 2.05
C PRO A 36 8.01 -4.06 0.76
N GLU A 37 9.06 -4.29 -0.03
CA GLU A 37 9.28 -3.69 -1.34
C GLU A 37 8.19 -4.09 -2.33
N ASP A 38 7.84 -5.38 -2.41
CA ASP A 38 6.75 -5.86 -3.28
C ASP A 38 5.42 -5.17 -2.91
N ILE A 39 5.13 -5.06 -1.61
CA ILE A 39 3.91 -4.38 -1.14
C ILE A 39 3.92 -2.92 -1.57
N ARG A 40 5.04 -2.21 -1.34
CA ARG A 40 5.19 -0.80 -1.75
C ARG A 40 4.98 -0.63 -3.25
N GLU A 41 5.69 -1.40 -4.08
CA GLU A 41 5.67 -1.25 -5.54
C GLU A 41 4.29 -1.53 -6.13
N ASN A 42 3.56 -2.51 -5.57
CA ASN A 42 2.23 -2.86 -6.06
C ASN A 42 1.13 -1.95 -5.49
N MET A 43 1.23 -1.49 -4.24
CA MET A 43 0.15 -0.75 -3.58
C MET A 43 0.25 0.77 -3.74
N VAL A 44 1.45 1.35 -3.89
CA VAL A 44 1.61 2.80 -4.07
C VAL A 44 0.81 3.33 -5.28
N PRO A 45 0.84 2.69 -6.47
CA PRO A 45 0.02 3.14 -7.61
C PRO A 45 -1.47 3.15 -7.31
N LEU A 46 -1.97 2.16 -6.54
CA LEU A 46 -3.38 2.08 -6.16
C LEU A 46 -3.79 3.23 -5.24
N VAL A 47 -2.97 3.53 -4.22
CA VAL A 47 -3.26 4.66 -3.32
C VAL A 47 -3.20 5.99 -4.07
N ARG A 48 -2.26 6.15 -5.02
CA ARG A 48 -2.21 7.35 -5.89
C ARG A 48 -3.44 7.49 -6.76
N LEU A 49 -3.91 6.40 -7.37
CA LEU A 49 -5.14 6.41 -8.16
C LEU A 49 -6.36 6.83 -7.33
N LEU A 50 -6.45 6.37 -6.09
CA LEU A 50 -7.50 6.78 -5.14
C LEU A 50 -7.39 8.26 -4.78
N CYS A 51 -6.18 8.77 -4.56
CA CYS A 51 -5.94 10.20 -4.31
C CYS A 51 -6.41 11.07 -5.49
N GLU A 52 -6.30 10.60 -6.72
CA GLU A 52 -6.66 11.33 -7.94
C GLU A 52 -8.17 11.43 -8.17
N GLN A 53 -8.97 10.51 -7.61
CA GLN A 53 -10.43 10.60 -7.68
C GLN A 53 -10.94 11.88 -6.99
N GLU A 54 -12.10 12.39 -7.43
CA GLU A 54 -12.73 13.55 -6.82
C GLU A 54 -13.03 13.28 -5.34
N GLU A 55 -13.65 12.14 -5.04
CA GLU A 55 -13.94 11.69 -3.69
C GLU A 55 -12.68 11.46 -2.84
N GLY A 56 -11.55 11.15 -3.48
CA GLY A 56 -10.26 10.94 -2.83
C GLY A 56 -9.82 12.14 -1.99
N MET A 57 -10.23 13.36 -2.35
CA MET A 57 -9.83 14.60 -1.66
C MET A 57 -10.08 14.59 -0.16
N TRP A 58 -11.12 13.89 0.31
CA TRP A 58 -11.48 13.82 1.72
C TRP A 58 -10.53 12.99 2.58
N PHE A 59 -9.72 12.13 1.94
CA PHE A 59 -8.87 11.15 2.61
C PHE A 59 -7.38 11.40 2.35
N ARG A 60 -7.03 12.46 1.63
CA ARG A 60 -5.64 12.74 1.21
C ARG A 60 -4.70 13.09 2.36
N GLN A 61 -5.22 13.65 3.45
CA GLN A 61 -4.43 14.20 4.55
C GLN A 61 -5.06 13.85 5.90
N PRO A 62 -4.29 13.87 7.00
CA PRO A 62 -4.82 13.61 8.33
C PRO A 62 -5.96 14.57 8.69
N VAL A 63 -7.02 14.03 9.30
CA VAL A 63 -8.11 14.85 9.85
C VAL A 63 -7.59 15.63 11.06
N THR A 64 -7.97 16.91 11.17
CA THR A 64 -7.66 17.76 12.32
C THR A 64 -8.94 18.15 13.06
N GLU A 65 -8.83 18.53 14.33
CA GLU A 65 -9.98 19.02 15.12
C GLU A 65 -10.65 20.25 14.50
N ALA A 66 -9.91 21.09 13.77
CA ALA A 66 -10.48 22.24 13.08
C ALA A 66 -11.40 21.82 11.91
N MET A 67 -11.07 20.71 11.23
CA MET A 67 -11.88 20.18 10.12
C MET A 67 -13.10 19.42 10.62
N ALA A 68 -12.93 18.69 11.72
CA ALA A 68 -13.95 17.83 12.31
C ALA A 68 -13.90 17.96 13.84
N PRO A 69 -14.62 18.93 14.43
CA PRO A 69 -14.64 19.10 15.88
C PRO A 69 -15.18 17.86 16.60
N GLY A 70 -14.45 17.39 17.63
CA GLY A 70 -14.76 16.18 18.40
C GLY A 70 -14.35 14.88 17.70
N TYR A 71 -13.53 14.96 16.65
CA TYR A 71 -13.12 13.77 15.89
C TYR A 71 -12.35 12.77 16.74
N PHE A 72 -11.38 13.23 17.54
CA PHE A 72 -10.54 12.31 18.33
C PHE A 72 -11.25 11.79 19.60
N ASP A 73 -12.38 12.38 19.97
CA ASP A 73 -13.24 11.84 21.03
C ASP A 73 -13.93 10.54 20.57
N ILE A 74 -14.21 10.41 19.28
CA ILE A 74 -14.89 9.25 18.69
C ILE A 74 -13.87 8.30 18.02
N ILE A 75 -12.99 8.83 17.18
CA ILE A 75 -12.04 8.06 16.37
C ILE A 75 -10.72 7.91 17.12
N LYS A 76 -10.39 6.67 17.48
CA LYS A 76 -9.21 6.34 18.29
C LYS A 76 -7.95 6.04 17.48
N PHE A 77 -8.12 5.63 16.24
CA PHE A 77 -7.01 5.33 15.32
C PHE A 77 -7.23 6.08 14.01
N PRO A 78 -6.90 7.38 13.94
CA PRO A 78 -7.00 8.15 12.70
C PRO A 78 -6.12 7.55 11.61
N MET A 79 -6.59 7.58 10.36
CA MET A 79 -5.85 7.12 9.20
C MET A 79 -6.24 7.90 7.95
N ASP A 80 -5.30 8.05 7.03
CA ASP A 80 -5.45 8.79 5.77
C ASP A 80 -4.43 8.29 4.72
N PHE A 81 -4.64 8.66 3.45
CA PHE A 81 -3.81 8.20 2.34
C PHE A 81 -2.36 8.68 2.41
N SER A 82 -2.08 9.88 2.94
CA SER A 82 -0.69 10.35 3.08
C SER A 82 0.06 9.56 4.13
N THR A 83 -0.59 9.19 5.24
CA THR A 83 -0.03 8.30 6.26
C THR A 83 0.23 6.92 5.68
N ILE A 84 -0.72 6.34 4.94
CA ILE A 84 -0.54 5.04 4.27
C ILE A 84 0.63 5.09 3.26
N LEU A 85 0.71 6.13 2.42
CA LEU A 85 1.80 6.32 1.48
C LEU A 85 3.15 6.42 2.18
N LYS A 86 3.21 7.14 3.30
CA LYS A 86 4.42 7.21 4.13
C LYS A 86 4.84 5.83 4.64
N LYS A 87 3.89 5.06 5.21
CA LYS A 87 4.13 3.70 5.70
C LYS A 87 4.62 2.76 4.58
N LEU A 88 4.06 2.87 3.37
CA LEU A 88 4.53 2.12 2.19
C LEU A 88 5.97 2.51 1.82
N ASN A 89 6.27 3.81 1.72
CA ASN A 89 7.59 4.30 1.34
C ASN A 89 8.68 3.93 2.37
N GLU A 90 8.31 3.86 3.64
CA GLU A 90 9.20 3.47 4.74
C GLU A 90 9.18 1.95 4.99
N ASN A 91 8.56 1.15 4.10
CA ASN A 91 8.50 -0.31 4.18
C ASN A 91 7.94 -0.84 5.52
N GLN A 92 6.97 -0.12 6.11
CA GLN A 92 6.42 -0.46 7.43
C GLN A 92 5.37 -1.58 7.40
N TYR A 93 4.96 -2.03 6.22
CA TYR A 93 4.04 -3.16 6.07
C TYR A 93 4.83 -4.44 5.82
N SER A 94 4.78 -5.36 6.78
CA SER A 94 5.37 -6.68 6.65
C SER A 94 4.48 -7.66 5.88
N THR A 95 3.18 -7.36 5.79
CA THR A 95 2.22 -8.17 5.03
C THR A 95 1.23 -7.27 4.28
N PRO A 96 0.69 -7.71 3.13
CA PRO A 96 -0.37 -6.96 2.43
C PRO A 96 -1.63 -6.74 3.30
N PHE A 97 -1.88 -7.64 4.26
CA PHE A 97 -3.05 -7.53 5.15
C PHE A 97 -2.99 -6.28 6.03
N GLN A 98 -1.81 -5.92 6.55
CA GLN A 98 -1.64 -4.70 7.35
C GLN A 98 -1.94 -3.43 6.55
N PHE A 99 -1.62 -3.42 5.25
CA PHE A 99 -2.02 -2.34 4.35
C PHE A 99 -3.54 -2.29 4.18
N CYS A 100 -4.19 -3.45 3.98
CA CYS A 100 -5.64 -3.54 3.87
C CYS A 100 -6.35 -3.05 5.15
N GLU A 101 -5.82 -3.36 6.33
CA GLU A 101 -6.36 -2.88 7.61
C GLU A 101 -6.37 -1.35 7.68
N ASP A 102 -5.27 -0.68 7.29
CA ASP A 102 -5.21 0.78 7.29
C ASP A 102 -6.11 1.39 6.21
N MET A 103 -6.18 0.80 5.01
CA MET A 103 -7.12 1.22 3.97
C MET A 103 -8.57 1.12 4.45
N TRP A 104 -8.92 0.02 5.10
CA TRP A 104 -10.25 -0.16 5.70
C TRP A 104 -10.52 0.88 6.79
N LEU A 105 -9.51 1.18 7.61
CA LEU A 105 -9.62 2.14 8.70
C LEU A 105 -9.93 3.56 8.20
N VAL A 106 -9.37 4.00 7.07
CA VAL A 106 -9.70 5.29 6.43
C VAL A 106 -11.22 5.42 6.24
N PHE A 107 -11.84 4.42 5.62
CA PHE A 107 -13.27 4.45 5.30
C PHE A 107 -14.14 4.18 6.51
N ASN A 108 -13.76 3.23 7.38
CA ASN A 108 -14.51 2.92 8.59
C ASN A 108 -14.57 4.12 9.55
N ASN A 109 -13.47 4.87 9.71
CA ASN A 109 -13.47 6.09 10.50
C ASN A 109 -14.41 7.15 9.92
N ALA A 110 -14.41 7.29 8.58
CA ALA A 110 -15.32 8.20 7.91
C ALA A 110 -16.79 7.80 8.12
N TRP A 111 -17.11 6.52 8.06
CA TRP A 111 -18.47 6.02 8.28
C TRP A 111 -18.93 6.12 9.73
N LEU A 112 -18.02 5.92 10.68
CA LEU A 112 -18.32 6.00 12.10
C LEU A 112 -18.58 7.45 12.53
N PHE A 113 -17.75 8.39 12.08
CA PHE A 113 -17.86 9.80 12.48
C PHE A 113 -19.01 10.53 11.75
N ASN A 114 -19.19 10.26 10.46
CA ASN A 114 -20.11 11.04 9.62
C ASN A 114 -21.50 10.40 9.53
N LYS A 115 -22.55 11.21 9.47
CA LYS A 115 -23.90 10.73 9.13
C LYS A 115 -23.94 10.17 7.70
N LYS A 116 -24.79 9.16 7.44
CA LYS A 116 -24.98 8.54 6.11
C LYS A 116 -25.32 9.51 4.99
N THR A 117 -25.92 10.65 5.31
CA THR A 117 -26.27 11.71 4.35
C THR A 117 -25.09 12.60 3.97
N HIS A 118 -24.02 12.62 4.79
CA HIS A 118 -22.87 13.48 4.63
C HIS A 118 -22.02 13.08 3.42
N ARG A 119 -21.43 14.07 2.72
CA ARG A 119 -20.63 13.83 1.50
C ARG A 119 -19.43 12.93 1.79
N VAL A 120 -18.76 13.11 2.91
CA VAL A 120 -17.59 12.29 3.32
C VAL A 120 -17.99 10.83 3.55
N TYR A 121 -19.16 10.58 4.16
CA TYR A 121 -19.67 9.21 4.31
C TYR A 121 -19.85 8.56 2.94
N LYS A 122 -20.55 9.25 2.03
CA LYS A 122 -20.83 8.76 0.68
C LYS A 122 -19.55 8.57 -0.16
N ALA A 123 -18.55 9.41 0.05
CA ALA A 123 -17.25 9.30 -0.60
C ALA A 123 -16.53 7.99 -0.26
N GLY A 124 -16.70 7.46 0.96
CA GLY A 124 -16.11 6.18 1.33
C GLY A 124 -16.87 4.95 0.82
N VAL A 125 -18.10 5.11 0.30
CA VAL A 125 -18.94 4.00 -0.19
C VAL A 125 -18.75 3.72 -1.68
N LYS A 126 -18.24 4.70 -2.43
CA LYS A 126 -18.01 4.62 -3.87
C LYS A 126 -16.65 4.01 -4.17
#